data_AF-A0A841TGF5-F1
#
_entry.id   AF-A0A841TGF5-F1
#
_cell.length_a   1.000
_cell.length_b   1.000
_cell.length_c   1.000
_cell.angle_alpha   90.00
_cell.angle_beta   90.00
_cell.angle_gamma   90.00
#
_symmetry.space_group_name_H-M   'P 1'
#
loop_
_entity.id
_entity.type
_entity.pdbx_description
1 polymer ?
#
loop_
_entity_poly.entity_id
_entity_poly.type
_entity_poly.pdbx_seq_one_letter_code
_entity_poly.pdbx_strand_id
1 'polypeptide(L)' 'MDISRGRCLLGELIEAKGWTKAEYARRSGRSKRMISYICAGKTPMTPEDIYIAEELLDCTFRDLYEGFKKSKPAD' A
#
# COMPACT_ATOMS: atom_id res chain seq x y z
N MET A 1 -16.62 11.24 14.18
CA MET A 1 -15.65 11.81 13.21
C MET A 1 -15.18 10.64 12.36
N ASP A 2 -15.62 10.57 11.11
CA ASP A 2 -15.30 9.43 10.24
C ASP A 2 -14.00 9.75 9.51
N ILE A 3 -12.88 9.27 10.05
CA ILE A 3 -11.56 9.50 9.45
C ILE A 3 -11.39 8.47 8.33
N SER A 4 -11.68 8.88 7.10
CA SER A 4 -11.42 8.06 5.92
C SER A 4 -9.91 8.01 5.65
N ARG A 5 -9.40 6.81 5.41
CA ARG A 5 -8.01 6.58 4.98
C ARG A 5 -7.78 6.97 3.51
N GLY A 6 -8.84 7.23 2.73
CA GLY A 6 -8.74 7.43 1.29
C GLY A 6 -8.38 6.15 0.53
N ARG A 7 -7.99 6.28 -0.73
CA ARG A 7 -7.64 5.13 -1.59
C ARG A 7 -6.32 4.48 -1.12
N CYS A 8 -6.25 3.16 -1.24
CA CYS A 8 -5.00 2.41 -1.01
C CYS A 8 -4.01 2.66 -2.17
N LEU A 9 -2.77 2.99 -1.82
CA LEU A 9 -1.69 3.34 -2.73
C LEU A 9 -0.64 2.24 -2.91
N LEU A 10 -0.86 1.05 -2.32
CA LEU A 10 0.07 -0.07 -2.42
C LEU A 10 0.43 -0.40 -3.88
N GLY A 11 -0.55 -0.39 -4.79
CA GLY A 11 -0.31 -0.68 -6.21
C GLY A 11 0.69 0.27 -6.85
N GLU A 12 0.56 1.57 -6.58
CA GLU A 12 1.48 2.60 -7.09
C GLU A 12 2.87 2.47 -6.49
N LEU A 13 2.98 2.15 -5.19
CA LEU A 13 4.27 1.96 -4.54
C LEU A 13 5.00 0.72 -5.06
N ILE A 14 4.26 -0.36 -5.34
CA ILE A 14 4.80 -1.57 -6.00
C ILE A 14 5.36 -1.20 -7.38
N GLU A 15 4.60 -0.45 -8.18
CA GLU A 15 5.00 -0.02 -9.52
C GLU A 15 6.19 0.95 -9.48
N ALA A 16 6.20 1.90 -8.55
CA ALA A 16 7.31 2.84 -8.34
C ALA A 16 8.62 2.14 -7.95
N LYS A 17 8.55 1.00 -7.27
CA LYS A 17 9.71 0.15 -6.96
C LYS A 17 10.14 -0.75 -8.13
N GLY A 18 9.46 -0.66 -9.27
CA GLY A 18 9.71 -1.48 -10.46
C GLY A 18 9.24 -2.92 -10.32
N TRP A 19 8.34 -3.21 -9.38
CA TRP A 19 7.83 -4.56 -9.13
C TRP A 19 6.46 -4.77 -9.76
N THR A 20 6.13 -6.04 -9.98
CA THR A 20 4.76 -6.44 -10.31
C THR A 20 4.02 -6.84 -9.04
N LYS A 21 2.68 -6.82 -9.06
CA LYS A 21 1.86 -7.37 -7.96
C LYS A 21 2.20 -8.83 -7.66
N ALA A 22 2.62 -9.59 -8.68
CA ALA A 22 3.06 -10.97 -8.54
C ALA A 22 4.40 -11.08 -7.78
N GLU A 23 5.33 -10.16 -8.03
CA GLU A 23 6.60 -10.10 -7.31
C GLU A 23 6.39 -9.68 -5.85
N TYR A 24 5.58 -8.66 -5.62
CA TYR A 24 5.22 -8.25 -4.27
C TYR A 24 4.57 -9.40 -3.49
N ALA A 25 3.61 -10.10 -4.08
CA ALA A 25 2.96 -11.27 -3.46
C ALA A 25 3.97 -12.36 -3.04
N ARG A 26 4.99 -12.62 -3.88
CA ARG A 26 6.06 -13.57 -3.54
C ARG A 26 6.88 -13.09 -2.34
N ARG A 27 7.29 -11.82 -2.34
CA ARG A 27 8.11 -11.23 -1.27
C ARG A 27 7.35 -11.09 0.05
N SER A 28 6.08 -10.76 -0.02
CA SER A 28 5.22 -10.53 1.14
C SER A 28 4.65 -11.82 1.74
N GLY A 29 4.86 -12.97 1.11
CA GLY A 29 4.23 -14.24 1.51
C GLY A 29 2.70 -14.26 1.36
N ARG A 30 2.10 -13.28 0.67
CA ARG A 30 0.64 -13.17 0.51
C ARG A 30 0.21 -13.72 -0.84
N SER A 31 -1.03 -14.18 -0.95
CA SER A 31 -1.56 -14.63 -2.24
C SER A 31 -1.72 -13.47 -3.23
N LYS A 32 -1.48 -13.73 -4.53
CA LYS A 32 -1.72 -12.73 -5.59
C LYS A 32 -3.15 -12.18 -5.58
N ARG A 33 -4.13 -13.01 -5.21
CA ARG A 33 -5.54 -12.61 -5.07
C ARG A 33 -5.72 -11.58 -3.97
N MET A 34 -5.11 -11.80 -2.81
CA MET A 34 -5.15 -10.85 -1.69
C MET A 34 -4.52 -9.52 -2.09
N ILE A 35 -3.34 -9.53 -2.72
CA ILE A 35 -2.69 -8.31 -3.20
C ILE A 35 -3.55 -7.57 -4.22
N SER A 36 -4.20 -8.29 -5.14
CA SER A 36 -5.13 -7.69 -6.10
C SER A 36 -6.32 -7.01 -5.41
N TYR A 37 -6.90 -7.63 -4.38
CA TYR A 37 -8.03 -7.06 -3.64
C TYR A 37 -7.64 -5.83 -2.84
N ILE A 38 -6.47 -5.85 -2.19
CA ILE A 38 -5.92 -4.69 -1.48
C ILE A 38 -5.68 -3.53 -2.46
N CYS A 39 -4.99 -3.79 -3.58
CA CYS A 39 -4.71 -2.75 -4.58
C CYS A 39 -5.99 -2.19 -5.21
N ALA A 40 -7.07 -2.98 -5.28
CA ALA A 40 -8.37 -2.54 -5.78
C ALA A 40 -9.23 -1.85 -4.71
N GLY A 41 -8.72 -1.67 -3.48
CA GLY A 41 -9.48 -1.09 -2.37
C GLY A 41 -10.65 -1.96 -1.88
N LYS A 42 -10.74 -3.23 -2.31
CA LYS A 42 -11.81 -4.17 -1.92
C LYS A 42 -11.64 -4.70 -0.51
N THR A 43 -10.42 -4.65 0.01
CA THR A 43 -10.08 -5.10 1.36
C THR A 43 -9.03 -4.16 1.93
N PRO A 44 -9.21 -3.63 3.14
CA PRO A 44 -8.19 -2.80 3.77
C PRO A 44 -6.97 -3.66 4.15
N MET A 45 -5.80 -3.04 4.20
CA MET A 45 -4.61 -3.67 4.76
C MET A 45 -4.79 -3.92 6.26
N THR A 46 -4.42 -5.12 6.70
CA THR A 46 -4.25 -5.42 8.13
C THR A 46 -2.97 -4.78 8.66
N PRO A 47 -2.77 -4.68 9.99
CA PRO A 47 -1.50 -4.24 10.57
C PRO A 47 -0.29 -5.03 10.08
N GLU A 48 -0.44 -6.35 9.88
CA GLU A 48 0.60 -7.22 9.33
C GLU A 48 0.92 -6.85 7.87
N ASP A 49 -0.10 -6.59 7.04
CA ASP A 49 0.10 -6.16 5.65
C ASP A 49 0.80 -4.80 5.56
N ILE A 50 0.49 -3.88 6.49
CA ILE A 50 1.13 -2.57 6.60
C ILE A 50 2.61 -2.75 6.94
N TYR A 51 2.92 -3.49 8.01
CA TYR A 51 4.30 -3.75 8.42
C TYR A 51 5.14 -4.36 7.28
N ILE A 52 4.60 -5.37 6.60
CA ILE A 52 5.28 -5.99 5.45
C ILE A 52 5.49 -4.97 4.31
N ALA A 53 4.51 -4.11 4.03
CA ALA A 53 4.65 -3.09 2.99
C ALA A 53 5.72 -2.06 3.35
N GLU A 54 5.77 -1.59 4.61
CA GLU A 54 6.78 -0.65 5.10
C GLU A 54 8.19 -1.22 4.91
N GLU A 55 8.42 -2.47 5.34
CA GLU A 55 9.72 -3.15 5.23
C GLU A 55 10.13 -3.39 3.76
N LEU A 56 9.21 -3.86 2.93
CA LEU A 56 9.54 -4.22 1.54
C LEU A 56 9.66 -3.00 0.63
N LEU A 57 8.82 -2.00 0.83
CA LEU A 57 8.73 -0.83 -0.05
C LEU A 57 9.55 0.35 0.45
N ASP A 58 10.11 0.29 1.67
CA ASP A 58 10.82 1.41 2.30
C ASP A 58 9.91 2.64 2.37
N CYS A 59 8.71 2.44 2.91
CA CYS A 59 7.69 3.47 3.05
C CYS A 59 7.12 3.47 4.46
N THR A 60 6.23 4.43 4.75
CA THR A 60 5.46 4.46 5.99
C THR A 60 3.98 4.23 5.73
N PHE A 61 3.22 3.92 6.78
CA PHE A 61 1.76 3.85 6.76
C PHE A 61 1.10 5.07 6.06
N ARG A 62 1.71 6.25 6.19
CA ARG A 62 1.18 7.49 5.60
C ARG A 62 1.25 7.49 4.08
N ASP A 63 2.17 6.72 3.51
CA ASP A 63 2.37 6.62 2.07
C ASP A 63 1.42 5.59 1.43
N LEU A 64 0.90 4.64 2.22
CA LEU A 64 0.01 3.56 1.77
C LEU A 64 -1.42 4.02 1.49
N TYR A 65 -1.79 5.25 1.86
CA TYR A 65 -3.17 5.73 1.86
C TYR A 65 -3.22 7.24 1.61
N GLU A 66 -4.07 7.68 0.68
CA GLU A 66 -4.19 9.10 0.30
C GLU A 66 -4.53 10.01 1.46
N GLY A 67 -5.40 9.56 2.38
CA GLY A 67 -5.86 10.36 3.51
C GLY A 67 -4.77 10.73 4.52
N PHE A 68 -3.58 10.10 4.41
CA PHE A 68 -2.46 10.35 5.31
C PHE A 68 -1.23 10.96 4.62
N LYS A 69 -1.22 11.04 3.30
CA LYS A 69 -0.17 11.76 2.56
C LYS A 69 -0.19 13.21 2.97
N LYS A 70 0.92 13.71 3.51
CA LYS A 70 1.11 15.15 3.68
C LYS A 70 1.20 15.75 2.29
N SER A 71 0.34 16.73 1.96
CA SER A 71 0.60 17.59 0.82
C SER A 71 1.97 18.24 1.06
N LYS A 72 2.91 18.05 0.13
CA LYS A 72 4.09 18.92 0.09
C LYS A 72 3.56 20.36 -0.03
N PRO A 73 4.06 21.32 0.74
CA PRO A 73 3.82 22.72 0.40
C PRO A 73 4.30 22.91 -1.05
N ALA A 74 3.48 23.54 -1.88
CA ALA A 74 3.93 23.99 -3.19
C ALA A 74 5.06 25.00 -2.95
N ASP A 75 6.21 24.76 -3.59
CA ASP A 75 7.31 25.72 -3.65
C ASP A 75 6.86 27.01 -4.38
#